data_AF-E8N006-F1
#
_entry.id   AF-E8N006-F1
#
_cell.length_a   1.000
_cell.length_b   1.000
_cell.length_c   1.000
_cell.angle_alpha   90.00
_cell.angle_beta   90.00
_cell.angle_gamma   90.00
#
_symmetry.space_group_name_H-M   'P 1'
#
loop_
_entity.id
_entity.type
_entity.pdbx_description
1 polymer ?
#
loop_
_entity_poly.entity_id
_entity_poly.type
_entity_poly.pdbx_seq_one_letter_code
_entity_poly.pdbx_strand_id
1 'polypeptide(L)'
;MGKSNAHPHSMGSTQKNWRCEMKQSFNFLGMLATILALALTAGLTQAQANPAQLQAAIGDGFTYQGMLNKGGNPYSGVCDFQFSLWNASNDGTQIGTTQEKTSVQVTNGIFTISNLDFGAYAFPGDERWLEIAVKCTGDAGFTTLTPRQPLTAVPYALYSKNSWSTSGNKGTVPGTHFLGTTDFQPLELRVNNQRALLIQPKTSSTLNIIAGHAANTISSNVVGATIAGGGGNDVWKNEIKSSGDFATISGGKINTADGNGATISGGTANTANGQAVVIGGGNINTAVGYAATVSGGGNNQALKDGDTVGGGMNNTANGSNSVISGGAYNTTTAVMAAIPGGYRAKADHFGQMAFASGSFSTTGDAQTSTFVMRNSSTGSSSITLYLDGTSALLTIADGRTLTFDILIAGRSNTGESAGYHIQGIIENVDKSLSFIGTPTITILGEDDPAWNVRVIADDVNDTLNIQCKGNDEVVRWVATVRTAEVFWGSDTP
;
A
#
# COMPACT_ATOMS: atom_id res chain seq x y z
N MET A 1 -47.03 48.64 49.71
CA MET A 1 -47.40 50.07 49.62
C MET A 1 -46.14 50.91 49.81
N GLY A 2 -46.11 52.16 49.35
CA GLY A 2 -44.96 53.08 49.51
C GLY A 2 -43.95 53.04 48.35
N LYS A 3 -43.48 54.23 47.93
CA LYS A 3 -42.42 54.46 46.93
C LYS A 3 -41.55 55.64 47.35
N SER A 4 -40.27 55.59 47.04
CA SER A 4 -39.37 56.73 46.77
C SER A 4 -38.19 56.19 45.93
N ASN A 5 -37.72 56.74 44.80
CA ASN A 5 -37.60 58.11 44.24
C ASN A 5 -36.62 59.02 45.02
N ALA A 6 -35.61 59.66 44.41
CA ALA A 6 -35.12 59.60 43.02
C ALA A 6 -33.65 60.12 42.83
N HIS A 7 -33.14 59.87 41.62
CA HIS A 7 -32.03 60.48 40.84
C HIS A 7 -31.84 62.03 40.88
N PRO A 8 -30.82 62.64 40.21
CA PRO A 8 -29.43 62.23 39.83
C PRO A 8 -28.39 63.39 39.89
N HIS A 9 -27.17 63.21 39.31
CA HIS A 9 -26.35 64.13 38.45
C HIS A 9 -24.83 63.76 38.52
N SER A 10 -24.17 63.21 37.49
CA SER A 10 -23.43 63.85 36.36
C SER A 10 -22.27 64.79 36.79
N MET A 11 -21.00 64.73 36.34
CA MET A 11 -20.28 64.07 35.21
C MET A 11 -18.84 63.62 35.67
N GLY A 12 -17.91 62.99 34.92
CA GLY A 12 -17.88 62.41 33.55
C GLY A 12 -16.69 62.89 32.69
N SER A 13 -15.66 62.06 32.39
CA SER A 13 -14.50 62.42 31.53
C SER A 13 -13.78 61.23 30.81
N THR A 14 -13.17 61.53 29.65
CA THR A 14 -12.19 60.74 28.84
C THR A 14 -12.63 59.40 28.18
N GLN A 15 -12.17 59.20 26.93
CA GLN A 15 -12.50 58.07 26.03
C GLN A 15 -11.27 57.25 25.61
N LYS A 16 -11.56 56.12 24.93
CA LYS A 16 -10.75 55.33 23.96
C LYS A 16 -10.16 54.01 24.54
N ASN A 17 -10.31 52.84 23.89
CA ASN A 17 -10.90 52.53 22.56
C ASN A 17 -11.49 51.10 22.46
N TRP A 18 -12.64 50.99 21.79
CA TRP A 18 -13.20 49.85 21.01
C TRP A 18 -13.08 48.38 21.49
N ARG A 19 -14.23 47.82 21.90
CA ARG A 19 -14.73 46.51 21.45
C ARG A 19 -16.26 46.58 21.24
N CYS A 20 -16.82 45.70 20.41
CA CYS A 20 -18.24 45.71 20.02
C CYS A 20 -18.99 44.51 20.64
N GLU A 21 -20.16 44.76 21.23
CA GLU A 21 -21.16 43.73 21.60
C GLU A 21 -22.09 43.46 20.37
N MET A 22 -22.90 42.41 20.25
CA MET A 22 -23.76 41.68 21.20
C MET A 22 -23.86 40.18 20.81
N LYS A 23 -23.95 39.21 21.75
CA LYS A 23 -25.19 38.71 22.43
C LYS A 23 -26.29 38.37 21.41
N GLN A 24 -26.81 37.14 21.30
CA GLN A 24 -27.17 36.16 22.34
C GLN A 24 -27.10 34.70 21.84
N SER A 25 -27.16 33.73 22.77
CA SER A 25 -27.17 32.29 22.52
C SER A 25 -28.54 31.65 22.84
N PHE A 26 -28.91 30.54 22.17
CA PHE A 26 -29.55 29.37 22.79
C PHE A 26 -29.61 28.17 21.82
N ASN A 27 -29.52 26.95 22.36
CA ASN A 27 -29.76 25.69 21.64
C ASN A 27 -31.27 25.42 21.53
N PHE A 28 -31.72 24.62 20.55
CA PHE A 28 -32.83 23.70 20.78
C PHE A 28 -32.75 22.41 19.92
N LEU A 29 -33.49 21.40 20.34
CA LEU A 29 -33.42 20.02 19.85
C LEU A 29 -34.75 19.56 19.23
N GLY A 30 -34.71 18.90 18.07
CA GLY A 30 -35.72 17.93 17.63
C GLY A 30 -36.99 18.43 16.94
N MET A 31 -37.69 17.45 16.35
CA MET A 31 -39.05 17.49 15.76
C MET A 31 -39.38 18.57 14.71
N LEU A 32 -39.55 18.11 13.46
CA LEU A 32 -40.78 18.40 12.73
C LEU A 32 -41.22 17.16 11.91
N ALA A 33 -42.45 16.70 12.14
CA ALA A 33 -43.11 15.71 11.31
C ALA A 33 -44.20 16.39 10.46
N THR A 34 -44.92 15.60 9.64
CA THR A 34 -46.09 15.99 8.84
C THR A 34 -45.90 17.09 7.78
N ILE A 35 -45.69 16.66 6.53
CA ILE A 35 -46.58 17.01 5.40
C ILE A 35 -46.96 15.68 4.74
N LEU A 36 -48.23 15.51 4.34
CA LEU A 36 -48.77 14.24 3.85
C LEU A 36 -49.36 14.38 2.43
N ALA A 37 -48.90 13.49 1.53
CA ALA A 37 -49.52 13.01 0.29
C ALA A 37 -50.36 13.97 -0.59
N LEU A 38 -49.88 14.22 -1.82
CA LEU A 38 -50.72 14.24 -3.04
C LEU A 38 -49.89 14.21 -4.35
N ALA A 39 -49.40 13.02 -4.75
CA ALA A 39 -48.93 12.72 -6.13
C ALA A 39 -48.54 11.23 -6.32
N LEU A 40 -49.53 10.33 -6.47
CA LEU A 40 -49.31 9.01 -7.10
C LEU A 40 -50.19 8.89 -8.35
N THR A 41 -49.60 9.08 -9.54
CA THR A 41 -49.93 8.42 -10.83
C THR A 41 -49.19 9.09 -12.01
N ALA A 42 -47.96 8.66 -12.31
CA ALA A 42 -47.31 8.88 -13.63
C ALA A 42 -46.02 8.05 -13.75
N GLY A 43 -46.10 6.73 -13.69
CA GLY A 43 -44.96 5.86 -13.99
C GLY A 43 -44.70 5.80 -15.49
N LEU A 44 -44.03 6.82 -16.06
CA LEU A 44 -43.56 6.80 -17.44
C LEU A 44 -42.07 7.16 -17.52
N THR A 45 -41.29 6.21 -18.05
CA THR A 45 -39.86 6.35 -18.27
C THR A 45 -39.57 7.38 -19.36
N GLN A 46 -38.91 8.47 -19.01
CA GLN A 46 -38.13 9.26 -19.95
C GLN A 46 -36.64 9.08 -19.66
N ALA A 47 -36.10 7.95 -20.12
CA ALA A 47 -34.69 7.94 -20.48
C ALA A 47 -34.56 8.94 -21.64
N GLN A 48 -33.84 10.05 -21.43
CA GLN A 48 -33.43 10.90 -22.55
C GLN A 48 -32.47 10.09 -23.40
N ALA A 49 -33.01 9.47 -24.45
CA ALA A 49 -32.23 8.93 -25.55
C ALA A 49 -31.53 10.12 -26.23
N ASN A 50 -30.34 10.47 -25.71
CA ASN A 50 -29.40 11.32 -26.42
C ASN A 50 -29.22 10.68 -27.81
N PRO A 51 -29.60 11.34 -28.91
CA PRO A 51 -29.58 10.71 -30.21
C PRO A 51 -28.13 10.41 -30.56
N ALA A 52 -27.74 9.14 -30.39
CA ALA A 52 -26.48 8.64 -30.89
C ALA A 52 -26.48 8.93 -32.39
N GLN A 53 -25.68 9.91 -32.80
CA GLN A 53 -25.35 10.06 -34.20
C GLN A 53 -24.67 8.75 -34.59
N LEU A 54 -25.41 7.91 -35.30
CA LEU A 54 -24.90 6.72 -35.96
C LEU A 54 -23.96 7.22 -37.06
N GLN A 55 -22.76 7.60 -36.64
CA GLN A 55 -21.65 7.88 -37.51
C GLN A 55 -21.43 6.62 -38.32
N ALA A 56 -21.79 6.68 -39.61
CA ALA A 56 -21.68 5.55 -40.50
C ALA A 56 -20.24 5.04 -40.42
N ALA A 57 -20.07 3.74 -40.14
CA ALA A 57 -18.76 3.13 -40.17
C ALA A 57 -18.16 3.37 -41.56
N ILE A 58 -16.91 3.83 -41.60
CA ILE A 58 -16.15 3.89 -42.84
C ILE A 58 -16.02 2.42 -43.28
N GLY A 59 -16.64 2.08 -44.41
CA GLY A 59 -16.50 0.75 -45.01
C GLY A 59 -15.07 0.54 -45.52
N ASP A 60 -14.66 -0.72 -45.66
CA ASP A 60 -13.31 -1.09 -46.06
C ASP A 60 -13.00 -0.75 -47.54
N GLY A 61 -14.00 -0.30 -48.30
CA GLY A 61 -13.90 0.04 -49.71
C GLY A 61 -13.58 1.51 -50.02
N PHE A 62 -12.85 1.72 -51.12
CA PHE A 62 -12.42 3.03 -51.60
C PHE A 62 -13.12 3.44 -52.90
N THR A 63 -13.04 4.73 -53.26
CA THR A 63 -13.46 5.22 -54.58
C THR A 63 -12.30 5.16 -55.55
N TYR A 64 -12.51 4.55 -56.72
CA TYR A 64 -11.53 4.51 -57.81
C TYR A 64 -12.06 5.31 -59.01
N GLN A 65 -11.26 6.23 -59.54
CA GLN A 65 -11.54 6.92 -60.79
C GLN A 65 -10.47 6.54 -61.81
N GLY A 66 -10.89 6.16 -63.02
CA GLY A 66 -10.01 5.76 -64.10
C GLY A 66 -10.41 6.40 -65.44
N MET A 67 -9.50 6.31 -66.41
CA MET A 67 -9.74 6.72 -67.79
C MET A 67 -9.66 5.50 -68.71
N LEU A 68 -10.77 5.19 -69.39
CA LEU A 68 -10.90 4.10 -70.35
C LEU A 68 -10.83 4.63 -71.79
N ASN A 69 -9.77 4.24 -72.50
CA ASN A 69 -9.66 4.44 -73.95
C ASN A 69 -9.96 3.13 -74.68
N LYS A 70 -10.76 3.20 -75.75
CA LYS A 70 -11.09 2.06 -76.62
C LYS A 70 -10.74 2.42 -78.07
N GLY A 71 -9.93 1.58 -78.72
CA GLY A 71 -9.39 1.90 -80.06
C GLY A 71 -8.60 3.22 -80.10
N GLY A 72 -7.84 3.52 -79.04
CA GLY A 72 -7.05 4.75 -78.89
C GLY A 72 -7.82 6.02 -78.53
N ASN A 73 -9.16 5.98 -78.47
CA ASN A 73 -10.02 7.14 -78.21
C ASN A 73 -10.74 7.03 -76.85
N PRO A 74 -11.05 8.13 -76.14
CA PRO A 74 -11.82 8.09 -74.90
C PRO A 74 -13.20 7.47 -75.10
N TYR A 75 -13.52 6.40 -74.37
CA TYR A 75 -14.80 5.71 -74.52
C TYR A 75 -15.94 6.49 -73.87
N SER A 76 -17.13 6.45 -74.48
CA SER A 76 -18.36 6.95 -73.86
C SER A 76 -19.49 5.95 -74.07
N GLY A 77 -20.18 5.58 -72.99
CA GLY A 77 -21.19 4.52 -72.99
C GLY A 77 -21.20 3.76 -71.67
N VAL A 78 -21.83 2.58 -71.67
CA VAL A 78 -21.99 1.73 -70.48
C VAL A 78 -21.06 0.52 -70.55
N CYS A 79 -20.37 0.23 -69.44
CA CYS A 79 -19.54 -0.96 -69.30
C CYS A 79 -19.77 -1.66 -67.95
N ASP A 80 -19.58 -2.97 -67.94
CA ASP A 80 -19.36 -3.74 -66.74
C ASP A 80 -17.85 -3.81 -66.47
N PHE A 81 -17.45 -3.75 -65.21
CA PHE A 81 -16.05 -3.87 -64.78
C PHE A 81 -15.91 -4.97 -63.72
N GLN A 82 -14.79 -5.70 -63.77
CA GLN A 82 -14.33 -6.59 -62.72
C GLN A 82 -12.99 -6.09 -62.19
N PHE A 83 -12.86 -5.99 -60.87
CA PHE A 83 -11.65 -5.55 -60.19
C PHE A 83 -11.12 -6.66 -59.27
N SER A 84 -9.85 -7.03 -59.41
CA SER A 84 -9.16 -7.99 -58.55
C SER A 84 -7.92 -7.33 -57.94
N LEU A 85 -7.69 -7.55 -56.65
CA LEU A 85 -6.56 -6.97 -55.91
C LEU A 85 -5.45 -8.01 -55.77
N TRP A 86 -4.19 -7.62 -55.95
CA TRP A 86 -3.05 -8.54 -55.99
C TRP A 86 -1.87 -8.03 -55.16
N ASN A 87 -1.04 -8.96 -54.68
CA ASN A 87 0.17 -8.67 -53.90
C ASN A 87 1.45 -8.52 -54.74
N ALA A 88 1.36 -8.58 -56.08
CA ALA A 88 2.46 -8.29 -57.01
C ALA A 88 1.95 -7.78 -58.36
N SER A 89 2.81 -7.06 -59.09
CA SER A 89 2.52 -6.46 -60.41
C SER A 89 2.25 -7.51 -61.50
N ASN A 90 2.96 -8.64 -61.46
CA ASN A 90 2.76 -9.84 -62.26
C ASN A 90 2.82 -11.06 -61.34
N ASP A 91 2.22 -12.19 -61.75
CA ASP A 91 2.36 -13.54 -61.14
C ASP A 91 2.09 -13.69 -59.62
N GLY A 92 1.54 -12.65 -58.96
CA GLY A 92 1.19 -12.66 -57.55
C GLY A 92 -0.08 -13.45 -57.20
N THR A 93 -0.41 -13.45 -55.92
CA THR A 93 -1.64 -14.02 -55.35
C THR A 93 -2.73 -12.95 -55.25
N GLN A 94 -3.99 -13.32 -55.54
CA GLN A 94 -5.15 -12.45 -55.33
C GLN A 94 -5.46 -12.29 -53.84
N ILE A 95 -5.84 -11.07 -53.44
CA ILE A 95 -6.26 -10.67 -52.10
C ILE A 95 -7.77 -10.34 -52.16
N GLY A 96 -8.58 -10.97 -51.31
CA GLY A 96 -10.03 -10.81 -51.33
C GLY A 96 -10.70 -11.38 -52.59
N THR A 97 -11.99 -11.11 -52.75
CA THR A 97 -12.79 -11.54 -53.92
C THR A 97 -12.80 -10.49 -55.03
N THR A 98 -12.98 -10.95 -56.27
CA THR A 98 -13.15 -10.05 -57.43
C THR A 98 -14.44 -9.23 -57.28
N GLN A 99 -14.32 -7.91 -57.36
CA GLN A 99 -15.43 -6.97 -57.25
C GLN A 99 -16.00 -6.68 -58.64
N GLU A 100 -17.18 -7.22 -58.94
CA GLU A 100 -17.91 -6.91 -60.17
C GLU A 100 -18.81 -5.67 -59.97
N LYS A 101 -18.77 -4.76 -60.94
CA LYS A 101 -19.46 -3.48 -60.96
C LYS A 101 -20.13 -3.33 -62.32
N THR A 102 -21.41 -3.65 -62.38
CA THR A 102 -22.19 -3.65 -63.63
C THR A 102 -22.80 -2.27 -63.93
N SER A 103 -23.16 -2.04 -65.20
CA SER A 103 -23.85 -0.84 -65.67
C SER A 103 -23.15 0.51 -65.37
N VAL A 104 -21.82 0.52 -65.27
CA VAL A 104 -21.03 1.71 -64.97
C VAL A 104 -21.05 2.65 -66.17
N GLN A 105 -21.42 3.91 -65.93
CA GLN A 105 -21.35 4.98 -66.93
C GLN A 105 -19.90 5.44 -67.13
N VAL A 106 -19.46 5.44 -68.38
CA VAL A 106 -18.17 6.02 -68.81
C VAL A 106 -18.48 7.23 -69.68
N THR A 107 -17.91 8.39 -69.32
CA THR A 107 -18.19 9.67 -70.00
C THR A 107 -16.87 10.34 -70.38
N ASN A 108 -16.62 10.48 -71.68
CA ASN A 108 -15.36 11.00 -72.23
C ASN A 108 -14.11 10.30 -71.65
N GLY A 109 -14.17 8.97 -71.60
CA GLY A 109 -13.17 8.08 -71.00
C GLY A 109 -13.26 7.95 -69.48
N ILE A 110 -13.76 8.96 -68.76
CA ILE A 110 -13.76 8.94 -67.29
C ILE A 110 -14.88 8.03 -66.75
N PHE A 111 -14.52 7.15 -65.83
CA PHE A 111 -15.44 6.37 -65.02
C PHE A 111 -15.08 6.48 -63.53
N THR A 112 -16.07 6.40 -62.65
CA THR A 112 -15.87 6.43 -61.19
C THR A 112 -16.61 5.27 -60.56
N ILE A 113 -15.88 4.44 -59.80
CA ILE A 113 -16.43 3.35 -59.00
C ILE A 113 -16.44 3.78 -57.54
N SER A 114 -17.62 3.78 -56.92
CA SER A 114 -17.75 3.87 -55.47
C SER A 114 -17.64 2.49 -54.81
N ASN A 115 -17.03 2.46 -53.64
CA ASN A 115 -16.89 1.29 -52.77
C ASN A 115 -16.30 0.04 -53.49
N LEU A 116 -15.05 0.13 -53.96
CA LEU A 116 -14.21 -1.04 -54.23
C LEU A 116 -13.69 -1.59 -52.90
N ASP A 117 -14.36 -2.63 -52.41
CA ASP A 117 -14.10 -3.27 -51.13
C ASP A 117 -13.45 -4.65 -51.36
N PHE A 118 -12.33 -4.92 -50.69
CA PHE A 118 -11.63 -6.22 -50.75
C PHE A 118 -11.55 -6.88 -49.35
N GLY A 119 -12.28 -6.34 -48.37
CA GLY A 119 -12.31 -6.74 -46.96
C GLY A 119 -11.27 -6.04 -46.08
N ALA A 120 -11.62 -5.85 -44.80
CA ALA A 120 -10.84 -5.16 -43.74
C ALA A 120 -9.33 -5.43 -43.66
N TYR A 121 -8.84 -6.56 -44.15
CA TYR A 121 -7.43 -6.96 -44.08
C TYR A 121 -6.68 -6.86 -45.42
N ALA A 122 -7.30 -6.31 -46.47
CA ALA A 122 -6.70 -6.18 -47.79
C ALA A 122 -5.49 -5.21 -47.82
N PHE A 123 -5.49 -4.18 -46.97
CA PHE A 123 -4.55 -3.05 -46.98
C PHE A 123 -3.75 -2.89 -45.67
N PRO A 124 -2.92 -3.87 -45.26
CA PRO A 124 -2.15 -3.82 -44.01
C PRO A 124 -0.91 -2.88 -44.05
N GLY A 125 -0.67 -2.18 -45.15
CA GLY A 125 0.47 -1.28 -45.35
C GLY A 125 1.49 -1.73 -46.41
N ASP A 126 1.41 -3.00 -46.84
CA ASP A 126 2.14 -3.54 -47.99
C ASP A 126 1.74 -2.89 -49.33
N GLU A 127 2.56 -3.08 -50.36
CA GLU A 127 2.20 -2.73 -51.74
C GLU A 127 1.06 -3.63 -52.29
N ARG A 128 0.20 -3.04 -53.13
CA ARG A 128 -0.96 -3.70 -53.76
C ARG A 128 -1.14 -3.22 -55.19
N TRP A 129 -1.64 -4.10 -56.05
CA TRP A 129 -1.93 -3.83 -57.45
C TRP A 129 -3.38 -4.15 -57.78
N LEU A 130 -4.04 -3.24 -58.49
CA LEU A 130 -5.40 -3.38 -58.99
C LEU A 130 -5.35 -3.88 -60.43
N GLU A 131 -5.85 -5.08 -60.66
CA GLU A 131 -6.15 -5.60 -61.99
C GLU A 131 -7.60 -5.23 -62.33
N ILE A 132 -7.82 -4.82 -63.58
CA ILE A 132 -9.10 -4.32 -64.07
C ILE A 132 -9.42 -5.08 -65.34
N ALA A 133 -10.58 -5.74 -65.40
CA ALA A 133 -11.13 -6.26 -66.63
C ALA A 133 -12.44 -5.52 -66.95
N VAL A 134 -12.65 -5.20 -68.23
CA VAL A 134 -13.79 -4.38 -68.68
C VAL A 134 -14.52 -5.03 -69.84
N LYS A 135 -15.85 -4.91 -69.85
CA LYS A 135 -16.74 -5.34 -70.92
C LYS A 135 -17.72 -4.21 -71.20
N CYS A 136 -17.58 -3.52 -72.32
CA CYS A 136 -18.48 -2.44 -72.69
C CYS A 136 -19.64 -2.94 -73.56
N THR A 137 -20.65 -2.08 -73.75
CA THR A 137 -21.80 -2.38 -74.61
C THR A 137 -21.33 -2.80 -76.01
N GLY A 138 -21.66 -4.03 -76.42
CA GLY A 138 -21.24 -4.64 -77.69
C GLY A 138 -20.03 -5.60 -77.60
N ASP A 139 -19.34 -5.71 -76.45
CA ASP A 139 -18.20 -6.61 -76.30
C ASP A 139 -18.62 -8.05 -75.96
N ALA A 140 -17.95 -9.02 -76.61
CA ALA A 140 -18.21 -10.45 -76.46
C ALA A 140 -17.86 -11.01 -75.06
N GLY A 141 -17.00 -10.33 -74.30
CA GLY A 141 -16.55 -10.75 -72.97
C GLY A 141 -15.69 -9.68 -72.30
N PHE A 142 -15.25 -9.95 -71.07
CA PHE A 142 -14.33 -9.08 -70.35
C PHE A 142 -12.92 -9.13 -70.97
N THR A 143 -12.30 -7.96 -71.12
CA THR A 143 -10.90 -7.79 -71.54
C THR A 143 -10.09 -7.25 -70.37
N THR A 144 -9.07 -7.98 -69.91
CA THR A 144 -8.15 -7.53 -68.86
C THR A 144 -7.23 -6.43 -69.38
N LEU A 145 -7.18 -5.31 -68.65
CA LEU A 145 -6.33 -4.17 -68.93
C LEU A 145 -4.96 -4.40 -68.28
N THR A 146 -3.90 -4.40 -69.10
CA THR A 146 -2.51 -4.64 -68.65
C THR A 146 -1.65 -3.39 -68.85
N PRO A 147 -0.65 -3.13 -67.98
CA PRO A 147 -0.32 -3.86 -66.75
C PRO A 147 -1.28 -3.54 -65.58
N ARG A 148 -1.20 -4.33 -64.50
CA ARG A 148 -1.92 -4.05 -63.24
C ARG A 148 -1.48 -2.69 -62.67
N GLN A 149 -2.44 -1.92 -62.16
CA GLN A 149 -2.19 -0.55 -61.69
C GLN A 149 -1.74 -0.57 -60.21
N PRO A 150 -0.56 -0.02 -59.85
CA PRO A 150 -0.15 0.05 -58.45
C PRO A 150 -1.04 1.01 -57.67
N LEU A 151 -1.50 0.59 -56.49
CA LEU A 151 -2.26 1.44 -55.57
C LEU A 151 -1.30 2.25 -54.70
N THR A 152 -1.03 3.48 -55.10
CA THR A 152 -0.14 4.40 -54.38
C THR A 152 -0.85 5.09 -53.22
N ALA A 153 -0.12 5.36 -52.14
CA ALA A 153 -0.66 6.07 -50.98
C ALA A 153 -0.86 7.56 -51.28
N VAL A 154 -2.05 8.09 -50.99
CA VAL A 154 -2.32 9.53 -50.97
C VAL A 154 -1.52 10.21 -49.82
N PRO A 155 -1.20 11.52 -49.89
CA PRO A 155 -0.24 12.13 -48.97
C PRO A 155 -0.51 11.93 -47.47
N TYR A 156 -1.77 12.05 -47.02
CA TYR A 156 -2.12 11.81 -45.61
C TYR A 156 -2.05 10.33 -45.21
N ALA A 157 -2.21 9.40 -46.14
CA ALA A 157 -2.05 7.96 -45.89
C ALA A 157 -0.58 7.53 -45.73
N LEU A 158 0.39 8.44 -45.93
CA LEU A 158 1.79 8.19 -45.55
C LEU A 158 2.02 8.34 -44.03
N TYR A 159 1.16 9.09 -43.32
CA TYR A 159 1.30 9.30 -41.87
C TYR A 159 1.00 8.03 -41.07
N SER A 160 0.04 7.21 -41.50
CA SER A 160 -0.34 5.96 -40.81
C SER A 160 0.80 4.93 -40.75
N LYS A 161 1.78 5.00 -41.65
CA LYS A 161 2.99 4.15 -41.63
C LYS A 161 3.80 4.26 -40.32
N ASN A 162 3.66 5.37 -39.60
CA ASN A 162 4.35 5.63 -38.33
C ASN A 162 3.46 5.37 -37.09
N SER A 163 2.25 4.83 -37.27
CA SER A 163 1.34 4.51 -36.16
C SER A 163 1.72 3.21 -35.44
N TRP A 164 1.24 3.04 -34.21
CA TRP A 164 1.38 1.79 -33.47
C TRP A 164 0.24 0.83 -33.84
N SER A 165 0.56 -0.31 -34.43
CA SER A 165 -0.43 -1.32 -34.84
C SER A 165 -1.04 -2.02 -33.63
N THR A 166 -2.32 -2.38 -33.73
CA THR A 166 -3.01 -3.28 -32.78
C THR A 166 -2.45 -4.71 -32.80
N SER A 167 -1.77 -5.11 -33.88
CA SER A 167 -1.00 -6.36 -33.98
C SER A 167 0.47 -6.21 -33.55
N GLY A 168 0.90 -5.02 -33.14
CA GLY A 168 2.30 -4.68 -32.87
C GLY A 168 3.14 -4.38 -34.13
N ASN A 169 4.27 -3.68 -33.93
CA ASN A 169 5.16 -3.23 -34.99
C ASN A 169 6.45 -4.08 -35.05
N LYS A 170 6.87 -4.49 -36.25
CA LYS A 170 8.14 -5.18 -36.50
C LYS A 170 9.27 -4.18 -36.74
N GLY A 171 10.50 -4.51 -36.32
CA GLY A 171 11.68 -3.66 -36.56
C GLY A 171 11.79 -2.43 -35.65
N THR A 172 11.14 -2.46 -34.48
CA THR A 172 11.25 -1.42 -33.47
C THR A 172 12.67 -1.30 -32.91
N VAL A 173 13.01 -0.12 -32.39
CA VAL A 173 14.32 0.21 -31.83
C VAL A 173 14.07 0.84 -30.45
N PRO A 174 14.56 0.26 -29.34
CA PRO A 174 14.35 0.80 -28.00
C PRO A 174 14.81 2.27 -27.89
N GLY A 175 14.00 3.09 -27.22
CA GLY A 175 14.24 4.54 -27.08
C GLY A 175 13.85 5.39 -28.29
N THR A 176 13.79 4.83 -29.51
CA THR A 176 13.32 5.54 -30.71
C THR A 176 11.86 5.22 -31.04
N HIS A 177 11.46 3.95 -30.94
CA HIS A 177 10.11 3.48 -31.26
C HIS A 177 9.41 2.99 -29.99
N PHE A 178 8.38 3.72 -29.54
CA PHE A 178 7.64 3.44 -28.32
C PHE A 178 6.17 3.84 -28.42
N LEU A 179 5.35 3.31 -27.51
CA LEU A 179 3.97 3.73 -27.26
C LEU A 179 3.97 4.60 -25.99
N GLY A 180 3.74 5.91 -26.12
CA GLY A 180 3.73 6.83 -24.98
C GLY A 180 3.72 8.30 -25.36
N THR A 181 3.95 9.16 -24.36
CA THR A 181 4.05 10.63 -24.48
C THR A 181 5.51 11.08 -24.64
N THR A 182 5.72 12.24 -25.27
CA THR A 182 7.04 12.90 -25.40
C THR A 182 7.19 14.12 -24.48
N ASP A 183 6.11 14.53 -23.83
CA ASP A 183 5.98 15.68 -22.95
C ASP A 183 5.63 15.25 -21.52
N PHE A 184 5.47 16.22 -20.61
CA PHE A 184 5.21 15.96 -19.19
C PHE A 184 3.73 15.62 -18.92
N GLN A 185 3.16 14.69 -19.70
CA GLN A 185 1.77 14.24 -19.60
C GLN A 185 1.69 12.75 -19.25
N PRO A 186 0.76 12.35 -18.36
CA PRO A 186 0.52 10.94 -18.05
C PRO A 186 0.08 10.12 -19.26
N LEU A 187 0.58 8.88 -19.36
CA LEU A 187 0.06 7.87 -20.28
C LEU A 187 -1.02 7.04 -19.57
N GLU A 188 -2.24 7.04 -20.11
CA GLU A 188 -3.33 6.19 -19.61
C GLU A 188 -3.66 5.07 -20.60
N LEU A 189 -3.74 3.83 -20.09
CA LEU A 189 -4.26 2.67 -20.82
C LEU A 189 -5.62 2.27 -20.26
N ARG A 190 -6.61 2.10 -21.14
CA ARG A 190 -8.00 1.81 -20.79
C ARG A 190 -8.44 0.42 -21.26
N VAL A 191 -9.23 -0.27 -20.46
CA VAL A 191 -9.88 -1.56 -20.77
C VAL A 191 -11.37 -1.43 -20.44
N ASN A 192 -12.27 -1.83 -21.36
CA ASN A 192 -13.71 -1.59 -21.24
C ASN A 192 -14.06 -0.12 -20.90
N ASN A 193 -13.35 0.82 -21.53
CA ASN A 193 -13.36 2.26 -21.26
C ASN A 193 -13.06 2.68 -19.78
N GLN A 194 -12.53 1.80 -18.95
CA GLN A 194 -12.04 2.12 -17.60
C GLN A 194 -10.52 2.26 -17.59
N ARG A 195 -10.00 3.22 -16.81
CA ARG A 195 -8.56 3.37 -16.53
C ARG A 195 -8.04 2.10 -15.86
N ALA A 196 -7.14 1.39 -16.53
CA ALA A 196 -6.56 0.12 -16.06
C ALA A 196 -5.08 0.28 -15.63
N LEU A 197 -4.35 1.17 -16.30
CA LEU A 197 -3.02 1.62 -15.94
C LEU A 197 -2.89 3.12 -16.23
N LEU A 198 -2.24 3.86 -15.33
CA LEU A 198 -1.80 5.23 -15.52
C LEU A 198 -0.32 5.32 -15.13
N ILE A 199 0.51 5.81 -16.05
CA ILE A 199 1.93 6.11 -15.80
C ILE A 199 2.04 7.64 -15.73
N GLN A 200 2.41 8.17 -14.57
CA GLN A 200 2.47 9.62 -14.33
C GLN A 200 3.91 10.09 -14.24
N PRO A 201 4.37 11.07 -15.05
CA PRO A 201 5.64 11.73 -14.80
C PRO A 201 5.57 12.59 -13.53
N LYS A 202 6.67 12.62 -12.77
CA LYS A 202 6.78 13.34 -11.49
C LYS A 202 8.04 14.20 -11.40
N THR A 203 9.15 13.72 -11.94
CA THR A 203 10.32 14.54 -12.27
C THR A 203 10.79 14.20 -13.69
N SER A 204 11.89 14.78 -14.16
CA SER A 204 12.50 14.42 -15.46
C SER A 204 13.07 12.98 -15.51
N SER A 205 13.19 12.30 -14.36
CA SER A 205 13.73 10.93 -14.28
C SER A 205 12.89 9.96 -13.43
N THR A 206 11.83 10.42 -12.76
CA THR A 206 10.95 9.57 -11.93
C THR A 206 9.49 9.64 -12.39
N LEU A 207 8.88 8.45 -12.43
CA LEU A 207 7.48 8.20 -12.77
C LEU A 207 6.79 7.53 -11.58
N ASN A 208 5.46 7.65 -11.50
CA ASN A 208 4.62 6.80 -10.65
C ASN A 208 3.75 5.87 -11.51
N ILE A 209 3.45 4.69 -10.98
CA ILE A 209 2.61 3.67 -11.62
C ILE A 209 1.32 3.52 -10.80
N ILE A 210 0.16 3.64 -11.45
CA ILE A 210 -1.15 3.43 -10.83
C ILE A 210 -1.99 2.51 -11.70
N ALA A 211 -2.05 1.23 -11.32
CA ALA A 211 -2.86 0.20 -11.98
C ALA A 211 -4.02 -0.27 -11.10
N GLY A 212 -4.91 -1.09 -11.68
CA GLY A 212 -6.09 -1.63 -11.00
C GLY A 212 -7.30 -0.72 -11.16
N HIS A 213 -8.09 -0.56 -10.10
CA HIS A 213 -9.31 0.25 -10.16
C HIS A 213 -9.01 1.74 -10.31
N ALA A 214 -9.84 2.44 -11.10
CA ALA A 214 -9.66 3.85 -11.46
C ALA A 214 -9.67 4.84 -10.27
N ALA A 215 -10.08 4.41 -9.08
CA ALA A 215 -10.04 5.20 -7.84
C ALA A 215 -8.73 5.07 -7.05
N ASN A 216 -7.79 4.18 -7.44
CA ASN A 216 -6.47 4.11 -6.81
C ASN A 216 -5.71 5.43 -6.99
N THR A 217 -5.16 5.98 -5.91
CA THR A 217 -4.56 7.32 -5.88
C THR A 217 -3.15 7.32 -5.31
N ILE A 218 -2.26 8.10 -5.91
CA ILE A 218 -0.98 8.49 -5.32
C ILE A 218 -0.94 10.02 -5.24
N SER A 219 -0.49 10.57 -4.11
CA SER A 219 -0.43 12.01 -3.87
C SER A 219 0.35 12.77 -4.95
N SER A 220 0.00 14.05 -5.12
CA SER A 220 0.55 14.90 -6.19
C SER A 220 2.07 15.09 -6.08
N ASN A 221 2.59 15.24 -4.86
CA ASN A 221 4.01 15.48 -4.59
C ASN A 221 4.89 14.22 -4.60
N VAL A 222 4.32 13.02 -4.57
CA VAL A 222 5.03 11.76 -4.38
C VAL A 222 5.76 11.32 -5.65
N VAL A 223 7.00 10.83 -5.53
CA VAL A 223 7.86 10.34 -6.62
C VAL A 223 8.15 8.83 -6.52
N GLY A 224 8.36 8.17 -7.66
CA GLY A 224 8.84 6.78 -7.76
C GLY A 224 7.90 5.69 -7.22
N ALA A 225 6.66 6.03 -6.87
CA ALA A 225 5.74 5.14 -6.14
C ALA A 225 4.85 4.29 -7.06
N THR A 226 4.48 3.09 -6.60
CA THR A 226 3.77 2.08 -7.40
C THR A 226 2.55 1.50 -6.69
N ILE A 227 1.38 1.65 -7.29
CA ILE A 227 0.21 0.79 -7.02
C ILE A 227 0.08 -0.19 -8.20
N ALA A 228 0.45 -1.46 -8.00
CA ALA A 228 0.50 -2.45 -9.07
C ALA A 228 -0.87 -3.06 -9.43
N GLY A 229 -1.91 -2.83 -8.61
CA GLY A 229 -3.26 -3.30 -8.92
C GLY A 229 -4.25 -3.18 -7.75
N GLY A 230 -5.31 -3.98 -7.83
CA GLY A 230 -6.37 -4.02 -6.82
C GLY A 230 -7.21 -2.74 -6.75
N GLY A 231 -7.74 -2.45 -5.57
CA GLY A 231 -8.66 -1.35 -5.30
C GLY A 231 -10.13 -1.69 -5.53
N GLY A 232 -10.97 -0.68 -5.42
CA GLY A 232 -12.39 -0.67 -5.74
C GLY A 232 -12.86 0.78 -5.81
N ASN A 233 -14.14 1.06 -5.53
CA ASN A 233 -14.66 2.43 -5.40
C ASN A 233 -13.86 3.28 -4.39
N ASP A 234 -14.20 4.56 -4.21
CA ASP A 234 -13.41 5.49 -3.38
C ASP A 234 -13.25 5.06 -1.91
N VAL A 235 -14.12 4.15 -1.41
CA VAL A 235 -14.03 3.53 -0.08
C VAL A 235 -13.07 2.33 -0.05
N TRP A 236 -12.81 1.69 -1.20
CA TRP A 236 -12.01 0.47 -1.37
C TRP A 236 -10.70 0.68 -2.17
N LYS A 237 -10.40 1.90 -2.60
CA LYS A 237 -9.14 2.25 -3.27
C LYS A 237 -7.90 1.86 -2.45
N ASN A 238 -6.77 1.69 -3.14
CA ASN A 238 -5.45 1.76 -2.51
C ASN A 238 -4.92 3.20 -2.63
N GLU A 239 -4.20 3.66 -1.61
CA GLU A 239 -3.72 5.04 -1.53
C GLU A 239 -2.25 5.11 -1.10
N ILE A 240 -1.45 5.86 -1.85
CA ILE A 240 -0.11 6.28 -1.41
C ILE A 240 -0.15 7.79 -1.12
N LYS A 241 0.09 8.14 0.15
CA LYS A 241 -0.05 9.48 0.73
C LYS A 241 1.25 10.28 0.63
N SER A 242 1.19 11.53 1.11
CA SER A 242 2.17 12.60 0.83
C SER A 242 3.63 12.30 1.18
N SER A 243 3.92 11.41 2.13
CA SER A 243 5.30 11.05 2.50
C SER A 243 5.76 9.72 1.86
N GLY A 244 4.88 9.06 1.10
CA GLY A 244 5.06 7.74 0.47
C GLY A 244 5.96 7.71 -0.77
N ASP A 245 7.03 8.51 -0.82
CA ASP A 245 8.03 8.45 -1.89
C ASP A 245 8.63 7.05 -2.01
N PHE A 246 8.68 6.51 -3.23
CA PHE A 246 9.10 5.13 -3.55
C PHE A 246 8.28 4.01 -2.87
N ALA A 247 7.14 4.34 -2.24
CA ALA A 247 6.29 3.33 -1.62
C ALA A 247 5.62 2.41 -2.68
N THR A 248 5.35 1.17 -2.28
CA THR A 248 4.78 0.14 -3.15
C THR A 248 3.56 -0.53 -2.50
N ILE A 249 2.44 -0.56 -3.21
CA ILE A 249 1.26 -1.37 -2.88
C ILE A 249 1.02 -2.35 -4.04
N SER A 250 1.34 -3.62 -3.83
CA SER A 250 1.26 -4.63 -4.90
C SER A 250 -0.18 -5.01 -5.28
N GLY A 251 -1.15 -4.71 -4.41
CA GLY A 251 -2.58 -4.97 -4.68
C GLY A 251 -3.43 -4.89 -3.42
N GLY A 252 -4.50 -5.69 -3.37
CA GLY A 252 -5.47 -5.66 -2.27
C GLY A 252 -6.44 -4.47 -2.38
N LYS A 253 -7.04 -4.05 -1.26
CA LYS A 253 -8.00 -2.92 -1.19
C LYS A 253 -7.89 -2.17 0.15
N ILE A 254 -8.24 -0.89 0.19
CA ILE A 254 -8.16 -0.03 1.41
C ILE A 254 -6.71 0.10 1.95
N ASN A 255 -5.69 -0.35 1.20
CA ASN A 255 -4.31 -0.31 1.68
C ASN A 255 -3.76 1.11 1.56
N THR A 256 -3.13 1.61 2.64
CA THR A 256 -2.59 2.96 2.76
C THR A 256 -1.10 2.90 3.03
N ALA A 257 -0.28 3.53 2.19
CA ALA A 257 1.15 3.73 2.48
C ALA A 257 1.47 5.24 2.53
N ASP A 258 2.15 5.69 3.59
CA ASP A 258 2.62 7.08 3.75
C ASP A 258 4.11 7.14 4.12
N GLY A 259 4.77 6.01 4.37
CA GLY A 259 6.20 5.98 4.62
C GLY A 259 7.05 5.99 3.35
N ASN A 260 8.15 6.74 3.35
CA ASN A 260 9.17 6.66 2.29
C ASN A 260 9.70 5.22 2.17
N GLY A 261 9.63 4.62 0.99
CA GLY A 261 10.00 3.21 0.74
C GLY A 261 9.07 2.17 1.38
N ALA A 262 7.91 2.57 1.94
CA ALA A 262 6.99 1.65 2.60
C ALA A 262 6.39 0.63 1.63
N THR A 263 6.34 -0.64 2.02
CA THR A 263 5.87 -1.74 1.16
C THR A 263 4.65 -2.44 1.77
N ILE A 264 3.57 -2.56 0.99
CA ILE A 264 2.41 -3.41 1.29
C ILE A 264 2.22 -4.43 0.16
N SER A 265 2.52 -5.71 0.43
CA SER A 265 2.42 -6.77 -0.58
C SER A 265 0.98 -7.15 -0.95
N GLY A 266 -0.04 -6.65 -0.23
CA GLY A 266 -1.45 -6.81 -0.56
C GLY A 266 -2.36 -6.80 0.68
N GLY A 267 -3.44 -7.58 0.63
CA GLY A 267 -4.37 -7.73 1.76
C GLY A 267 -5.52 -6.71 1.77
N THR A 268 -6.02 -6.36 2.95
CA THR A 268 -7.12 -5.39 3.09
C THR A 268 -6.95 -4.47 4.29
N ALA A 269 -7.06 -3.16 4.07
CA ALA A 269 -6.99 -2.12 5.12
C ALA A 269 -5.66 -2.05 5.90
N ASN A 270 -4.55 -2.44 5.27
CA ASN A 270 -3.22 -2.36 5.89
C ASN A 270 -2.66 -0.94 5.79
N THR A 271 -1.94 -0.48 6.82
CA THR A 271 -1.48 0.92 6.98
C THR A 271 0.03 0.99 7.26
N ALA A 272 0.80 1.53 6.31
CA ALA A 272 2.26 1.54 6.33
C ALA A 272 2.80 2.99 6.35
N ASN A 273 2.98 3.55 7.54
CA ASN A 273 3.29 4.97 7.76
C ASN A 273 4.78 5.26 8.03
N GLY A 274 5.53 4.28 8.54
CA GLY A 274 6.95 4.45 8.86
C GLY A 274 7.86 4.39 7.62
N GLN A 275 8.99 5.08 7.65
CA GLN A 275 9.99 4.92 6.59
C GLN A 275 10.53 3.48 6.55
N ALA A 276 10.67 2.92 5.34
CA ALA A 276 11.16 1.58 5.05
C ALA A 276 10.40 0.43 5.74
N VAL A 277 9.15 0.64 6.17
CA VAL A 277 8.32 -0.43 6.76
C VAL A 277 7.88 -1.48 5.73
N VAL A 278 7.67 -2.71 6.20
CA VAL A 278 7.18 -3.81 5.38
C VAL A 278 5.93 -4.43 6.00
N ILE A 279 4.83 -4.48 5.23
CA ILE A 279 3.64 -5.26 5.56
C ILE A 279 3.45 -6.35 4.50
N GLY A 280 3.67 -7.61 4.89
CA GLY A 280 3.60 -8.77 4.00
C GLY A 280 2.18 -9.11 3.50
N GLY A 281 1.15 -8.50 4.10
CA GLY A 281 -0.25 -8.62 3.69
C GLY A 281 -1.19 -8.69 4.88
N GLY A 282 -2.21 -9.54 4.80
CA GLY A 282 -3.18 -9.73 5.89
C GLY A 282 -4.25 -8.63 5.94
N ASN A 283 -4.79 -8.35 7.13
CA ASN A 283 -5.92 -7.43 7.31
C ASN A 283 -5.74 -6.49 8.52
N ILE A 284 -5.95 -5.18 8.34
CA ILE A 284 -5.87 -4.14 9.38
C ILE A 284 -4.47 -4.09 10.06
N ASN A 285 -3.43 -4.59 9.39
CA ASN A 285 -2.06 -4.55 9.94
C ASN A 285 -1.46 -3.14 9.81
N THR A 286 -0.72 -2.69 10.83
CA THR A 286 -0.21 -1.32 10.92
C THR A 286 1.29 -1.32 11.25
N ALA A 287 2.10 -0.56 10.49
CA ALA A 287 3.53 -0.39 10.73
C ALA A 287 3.90 1.11 10.71
N VAL A 288 4.56 1.60 11.77
CA VAL A 288 4.74 3.05 12.02
C VAL A 288 6.20 3.42 12.32
N GLY A 289 6.96 2.58 13.02
CA GLY A 289 8.37 2.85 13.31
C GLY A 289 9.28 2.74 12.08
N TYR A 290 10.45 3.35 12.12
CA TYR A 290 11.48 3.18 11.09
C TYR A 290 11.85 1.70 10.94
N ALA A 291 11.81 1.19 9.70
CA ALA A 291 12.06 -0.22 9.34
C ALA A 291 11.19 -1.27 10.09
N ALA A 292 10.09 -0.85 10.72
CA ALA A 292 9.18 -1.76 11.41
C ALA A 292 8.50 -2.74 10.44
N THR A 293 8.30 -3.98 10.87
CA THR A 293 7.84 -5.08 10.01
C THR A 293 6.62 -5.80 10.58
N VAL A 294 5.59 -6.01 9.74
CA VAL A 294 4.46 -6.90 10.05
C VAL A 294 4.29 -7.90 8.91
N SER A 295 4.76 -9.14 9.11
CA SER A 295 4.77 -10.15 8.03
C SER A 295 3.37 -10.56 7.55
N GLY A 296 2.33 -10.34 8.35
CA GLY A 296 0.93 -10.56 7.98
C GLY A 296 0.01 -10.72 9.18
N GLY A 297 -1.04 -11.53 9.05
CA GLY A 297 -2.03 -11.77 10.10
C GLY A 297 -3.17 -10.74 10.12
N GLY A 298 -3.79 -10.54 11.29
CA GLY A 298 -4.95 -9.65 11.46
C GLY A 298 -4.82 -8.67 12.62
N ASN A 299 -5.00 -7.36 12.36
CA ASN A 299 -4.90 -6.27 13.34
C ASN A 299 -3.58 -6.27 14.15
N ASN A 300 -2.47 -6.64 13.52
CA ASN A 300 -1.15 -6.61 14.15
C ASN A 300 -0.49 -5.24 13.96
N GLN A 301 0.23 -4.76 14.98
CA GLN A 301 0.80 -3.42 15.03
C GLN A 301 2.29 -3.46 15.38
N ALA A 302 3.12 -2.72 14.64
CA ALA A 302 4.54 -2.49 14.95
C ALA A 302 4.82 -0.98 14.98
N LEU A 303 5.01 -0.43 16.18
CA LEU A 303 4.81 0.99 16.47
C LEU A 303 6.10 1.79 16.71
N LYS A 304 7.22 1.14 17.02
CA LYS A 304 8.54 1.77 17.21
C LYS A 304 9.59 1.23 16.24
N ASP A 305 10.71 1.92 16.15
CA ASP A 305 11.78 1.63 15.20
C ASP A 305 12.31 0.21 15.40
N GLY A 306 12.45 -0.56 14.31
CA GLY A 306 12.85 -1.96 14.33
C GLY A 306 11.85 -2.95 14.93
N ASP A 307 10.67 -2.52 15.40
CA ASP A 307 9.66 -3.44 15.93
C ASP A 307 9.18 -4.44 14.86
N THR A 308 9.06 -5.70 15.24
CA THR A 308 8.72 -6.80 14.32
C THR A 308 7.58 -7.65 14.86
N VAL A 309 6.52 -7.82 14.05
CA VAL A 309 5.46 -8.81 14.29
C VAL A 309 5.46 -9.86 13.17
N GLY A 310 5.82 -11.10 13.53
CA GLY A 310 5.89 -12.23 12.58
C GLY A 310 4.53 -12.71 12.06
N GLY A 311 3.43 -12.30 12.69
CA GLY A 311 2.06 -12.58 12.26
C GLY A 311 1.11 -12.72 13.45
N GLY A 312 0.11 -13.60 13.31
CA GLY A 312 -0.88 -13.84 14.35
C GLY A 312 -2.05 -12.85 14.32
N MET A 313 -2.63 -12.52 15.48
CA MET A 313 -3.82 -11.66 15.55
C MET A 313 -3.82 -10.72 16.78
N ASN A 314 -4.10 -9.42 16.58
CA ASN A 314 -4.11 -8.39 17.64
C ASN A 314 -2.78 -8.24 18.41
N ASN A 315 -1.64 -8.61 17.82
CA ASN A 315 -0.34 -8.47 18.47
C ASN A 315 0.20 -7.03 18.32
N THR A 316 0.72 -6.44 19.39
CA THR A 316 1.17 -5.03 19.41
C THR A 316 2.62 -4.93 19.88
N ALA A 317 3.54 -4.72 18.94
CA ALA A 317 4.91 -4.36 19.25
C ALA A 317 5.04 -2.83 19.37
N ASN A 318 5.54 -2.35 20.52
CA ASN A 318 5.66 -0.94 20.86
C ASN A 318 6.90 -0.65 21.73
N GLY A 319 7.94 -1.50 21.62
CA GLY A 319 9.10 -1.49 22.53
C GLY A 319 10.33 -0.73 22.00
N SER A 320 10.47 -0.60 20.68
CA SER A 320 11.73 -0.33 19.96
C SER A 320 12.64 -1.55 19.92
N ASN A 321 12.95 -2.00 18.71
CA ASN A 321 13.67 -3.23 18.41
C ASN A 321 13.04 -4.46 19.10
N SER A 322 11.72 -4.43 19.35
CA SER A 322 10.99 -5.48 20.06
C SER A 322 10.31 -6.45 19.09
N VAL A 323 10.20 -7.72 19.48
CA VAL A 323 9.79 -8.80 18.55
C VAL A 323 8.64 -9.61 19.11
N ILE A 324 7.56 -9.73 18.35
CA ILE A 324 6.48 -10.70 18.60
C ILE A 324 6.45 -11.68 17.43
N SER A 325 6.93 -12.91 17.63
CA SER A 325 7.00 -13.90 16.54
C SER A 325 5.62 -14.34 16.03
N GLY A 326 4.58 -14.22 16.86
CA GLY A 326 3.20 -14.52 16.50
C GLY A 326 2.30 -14.69 17.73
N GLY A 327 1.35 -15.62 17.65
CA GLY A 327 0.34 -15.82 18.70
C GLY A 327 -0.81 -14.82 18.57
N ALA A 328 -1.47 -14.46 19.67
CA ALA A 328 -2.53 -13.46 19.64
C ALA A 328 -2.63 -12.60 20.92
N TYR A 329 -3.03 -11.33 20.76
CA TYR A 329 -3.18 -10.35 21.86
C TYR A 329 -1.92 -10.15 22.72
N ASN A 330 -0.74 -10.44 22.17
CA ASN A 330 0.54 -10.27 22.84
C ASN A 330 1.04 -8.83 22.68
N THR A 331 1.70 -8.26 23.70
CA THR A 331 2.13 -6.86 23.71
C THR A 331 3.55 -6.68 24.23
N THR A 332 4.43 -6.01 23.48
CA THR A 332 5.74 -5.53 23.97
C THR A 332 5.70 -4.01 24.15
N THR A 333 6.22 -3.49 25.27
CA THR A 333 6.32 -2.04 25.52
C THR A 333 7.72 -1.58 25.92
N ALA A 334 8.71 -2.47 25.94
CA ALA A 334 10.09 -2.17 26.32
C ALA A 334 11.13 -2.53 25.26
N VAL A 335 12.27 -1.84 25.34
CA VAL A 335 13.36 -1.93 24.37
C VAL A 335 13.95 -3.34 24.36
N MET A 336 14.12 -3.90 23.15
CA MET A 336 14.64 -5.26 22.92
C MET A 336 13.80 -6.39 23.56
N ALA A 337 12.57 -6.12 23.99
CA ALA A 337 11.68 -7.14 24.56
C ALA A 337 11.18 -8.12 23.47
N ALA A 338 10.94 -9.38 23.86
CA ALA A 338 10.59 -10.46 22.96
C ALA A 338 9.42 -11.32 23.47
N ILE A 339 8.53 -11.70 22.56
CA ILE A 339 7.46 -12.68 22.80
C ILE A 339 7.52 -13.74 21.68
N PRO A 340 7.94 -14.99 21.97
CA PRO A 340 8.08 -16.03 20.95
C PRO A 340 6.74 -16.58 20.44
N GLY A 341 5.62 -16.22 21.08
CA GLY A 341 4.26 -16.62 20.71
C GLY A 341 3.34 -16.64 21.93
N GLY A 342 2.29 -17.46 21.87
CA GLY A 342 1.34 -17.61 22.96
C GLY A 342 0.11 -16.70 22.84
N TYR A 343 -0.62 -16.52 23.93
CA TYR A 343 -1.85 -15.73 23.99
C TYR A 343 -1.82 -14.83 25.24
N ARG A 344 -2.00 -13.52 25.04
CA ARG A 344 -2.02 -12.48 26.09
C ARG A 344 -0.74 -12.34 26.96
N ALA A 345 0.44 -12.58 26.39
CA ALA A 345 1.71 -12.26 27.05
C ALA A 345 2.01 -10.74 27.00
N LYS A 346 2.69 -10.22 28.02
CA LYS A 346 3.19 -8.83 28.10
C LYS A 346 4.70 -8.81 28.39
N ALA A 347 5.47 -8.07 27.61
CA ALA A 347 6.87 -7.81 27.92
C ALA A 347 7.14 -6.29 28.02
N ASP A 348 7.31 -5.81 29.24
CA ASP A 348 7.39 -4.41 29.63
C ASP A 348 8.67 -4.03 30.38
N HIS A 349 9.63 -4.95 30.55
CA HIS A 349 11.01 -4.69 30.97
C HIS A 349 12.03 -4.80 29.82
N PHE A 350 13.14 -4.07 29.94
CA PHE A 350 14.23 -4.09 28.96
C PHE A 350 14.77 -5.52 28.73
N GLY A 351 14.82 -5.96 27.47
CA GLY A 351 15.35 -7.28 27.10
C GLY A 351 14.56 -8.50 27.62
N GLN A 352 13.37 -8.31 28.18
CA GLN A 352 12.52 -9.39 28.70
C GLN A 352 12.04 -10.31 27.58
N MET A 353 12.15 -11.61 27.78
CA MET A 353 11.42 -12.61 27.01
C MET A 353 10.21 -13.09 27.83
N ALA A 354 8.98 -12.80 27.38
CA ALA A 354 7.75 -13.18 28.07
C ALA A 354 6.92 -14.19 27.27
N PHE A 355 6.22 -15.10 27.95
CA PHE A 355 5.33 -16.09 27.34
C PHE A 355 4.13 -16.42 28.23
N ALA A 356 2.94 -16.49 27.61
CA ALA A 356 1.67 -16.79 28.28
C ALA A 356 0.77 -17.66 27.39
N SER A 357 -0.13 -18.41 28.02
CA SER A 357 -1.18 -19.21 27.37
C SER A 357 -2.58 -18.64 27.54
N GLY A 358 -2.72 -17.50 28.23
CA GLY A 358 -3.97 -16.84 28.54
C GLY A 358 -3.80 -15.69 29.52
N SER A 359 -4.90 -15.30 30.16
CA SER A 359 -4.94 -14.32 31.25
C SER A 359 -6.12 -14.62 32.18
N PHE A 360 -6.15 -13.98 33.36
CA PHE A 360 -7.34 -13.94 34.21
C PHE A 360 -8.26 -12.75 33.85
N SER A 361 -7.75 -11.51 33.94
CA SER A 361 -8.37 -10.26 33.50
C SER A 361 -7.62 -9.63 32.31
N THR A 362 -6.30 -9.43 32.43
CA THR A 362 -5.51 -8.51 31.59
C THR A 362 -4.26 -9.13 30.98
N THR A 363 -3.76 -8.55 29.88
CA THR A 363 -2.56 -9.04 29.17
C THR A 363 -1.33 -8.97 30.08
N GLY A 364 -0.71 -10.12 30.35
CA GLY A 364 0.47 -10.26 31.23
C GLY A 364 0.15 -10.43 32.72
N ASP A 365 -1.04 -10.88 33.10
CA ASP A 365 -1.40 -11.20 34.50
C ASP A 365 -1.07 -12.65 34.91
N ALA A 366 -0.77 -13.54 33.96
CA ALA A 366 -0.52 -14.96 34.17
C ALA A 366 0.51 -15.47 33.16
N GLN A 367 1.80 -15.30 33.46
CA GLN A 367 2.87 -15.56 32.49
C GLN A 367 4.16 -16.09 33.10
N THR A 368 5.11 -16.46 32.25
CA THR A 368 6.51 -16.72 32.60
C THR A 368 7.41 -15.77 31.84
N SER A 369 8.42 -15.23 32.53
CA SER A 369 9.37 -14.28 31.97
C SER A 369 10.80 -14.77 32.16
N THR A 370 11.69 -14.41 31.23
CA THR A 370 13.15 -14.60 31.36
C THR A 370 13.84 -13.27 31.07
N PHE A 371 14.77 -12.91 31.95
CA PHE A 371 15.53 -11.67 31.91
C PHE A 371 17.04 -11.98 31.98
N VAL A 372 17.86 -11.10 31.41
CA VAL A 372 19.32 -11.10 31.60
C VAL A 372 19.71 -9.77 32.25
N MET A 373 20.43 -9.84 33.36
CA MET A 373 20.89 -8.69 34.13
C MET A 373 22.41 -8.75 34.28
N ARG A 374 23.09 -7.61 34.25
CA ARG A 374 24.55 -7.55 34.32
C ARG A 374 25.06 -6.26 34.97
N ASN A 375 26.29 -6.29 35.47
CA ASN A 375 27.09 -5.12 35.86
C ASN A 375 28.56 -5.57 36.06
N SER A 376 29.47 -4.68 36.48
CA SER A 376 30.85 -5.01 36.86
C SER A 376 31.20 -4.38 38.22
N SER A 377 31.76 -5.16 39.14
CA SER A 377 32.23 -4.66 40.44
C SER A 377 33.70 -4.27 40.36
N THR A 378 34.08 -3.26 41.13
CA THR A 378 35.48 -2.87 41.37
C THR A 378 35.63 -2.57 42.87
N GLY A 379 36.39 -3.39 43.59
CA GLY A 379 36.46 -3.29 45.06
C GLY A 379 35.33 -4.04 45.78
N SER A 380 35.51 -4.20 47.09
CA SER A 380 34.70 -5.04 47.98
C SER A 380 33.28 -4.56 48.29
N SER A 381 32.74 -3.61 47.54
CA SER A 381 31.36 -3.11 47.69
C SER A 381 30.34 -3.96 46.92
N SER A 382 29.14 -4.12 47.49
CA SER A 382 28.00 -4.68 46.74
C SER A 382 27.52 -3.72 45.65
N ILE A 383 27.22 -4.26 44.48
CA ILE A 383 26.64 -3.55 43.34
C ILE A 383 25.34 -4.23 42.89
N THR A 384 24.38 -3.44 42.40
CA THR A 384 23.15 -3.95 41.77
C THR A 384 23.42 -4.39 40.33
N LEU A 385 22.78 -5.47 39.88
CA LEU A 385 22.71 -5.85 38.46
C LEU A 385 21.54 -5.14 37.78
N TYR A 386 21.70 -4.76 36.51
CA TYR A 386 20.67 -4.06 35.72
C TYR A 386 20.40 -4.78 34.40
N LEU A 387 19.18 -4.65 33.87
CA LEU A 387 18.74 -5.25 32.61
C LEU A 387 19.48 -4.69 31.38
N ASP A 388 19.62 -3.36 31.33
CA ASP A 388 20.44 -2.62 30.37
C ASP A 388 21.93 -2.63 30.75
N GLY A 389 22.24 -3.07 31.96
CA GLY A 389 23.55 -3.02 32.61
C GLY A 389 24.00 -1.64 33.11
N THR A 390 23.07 -0.68 33.27
CA THR A 390 23.37 0.68 33.75
C THR A 390 22.32 1.27 34.70
N SER A 391 21.01 1.13 34.44
CA SER A 391 19.96 1.76 35.25
C SER A 391 18.60 1.06 35.25
N ALA A 392 18.32 0.18 34.29
CA ALA A 392 17.02 -0.51 34.19
C ALA A 392 16.92 -1.64 35.22
N LEU A 393 16.07 -1.43 36.23
CA LEU A 393 15.82 -2.39 37.31
C LEU A 393 14.69 -3.37 36.95
N LEU A 394 14.70 -4.55 37.58
CA LEU A 394 13.61 -5.52 37.52
C LEU A 394 12.53 -5.13 38.54
N THR A 395 11.60 -4.26 38.11
CA THR A 395 10.46 -3.80 38.91
C THR A 395 9.34 -4.83 38.97
N ILE A 396 8.58 -4.83 40.06
CA ILE A 396 7.46 -5.71 40.35
C ILE A 396 6.28 -4.83 40.73
N ALA A 397 5.32 -4.70 39.82
CA ALA A 397 4.13 -3.89 40.07
C ALA A 397 3.30 -4.43 41.25
N ASP A 398 2.62 -3.52 41.94
CA ASP A 398 1.62 -3.79 42.99
C ASP A 398 0.59 -4.86 42.57
N GLY A 399 0.17 -5.69 43.51
CA GLY A 399 -0.72 -6.84 43.29
C GLY A 399 -0.07 -8.04 42.57
N ARG A 400 1.27 -8.15 42.51
CA ARG A 400 1.96 -9.29 41.87
C ARG A 400 2.70 -10.18 42.86
N THR A 401 2.62 -11.49 42.61
CA THR A 401 3.48 -12.51 43.24
C THR A 401 4.31 -13.19 42.16
N LEU A 402 5.62 -13.31 42.40
CA LEU A 402 6.57 -13.95 41.48
C LEU A 402 7.37 -15.02 42.22
N THR A 403 7.41 -16.21 41.62
CA THR A 403 8.51 -17.16 41.86
C THR A 403 9.72 -16.74 41.03
N PHE A 404 10.94 -16.90 41.55
CA PHE A 404 12.16 -16.63 40.80
C PHE A 404 13.21 -17.75 40.95
N ASP A 405 13.93 -17.96 39.84
CA ASP A 405 14.97 -18.97 39.65
C ASP A 405 16.13 -18.27 38.91
N ILE A 406 17.23 -18.02 39.62
CA ILE A 406 18.31 -17.11 39.18
C ILE A 406 19.62 -17.87 39.10
N LEU A 407 20.27 -17.86 37.92
CA LEU A 407 21.63 -18.36 37.75
C LEU A 407 22.58 -17.18 37.53
N ILE A 408 23.62 -17.06 38.37
CA ILE A 408 24.61 -15.97 38.32
C ILE A 408 25.99 -16.55 38.01
N ALA A 409 26.72 -15.92 37.09
CA ALA A 409 28.13 -16.16 36.83
C ALA A 409 28.96 -14.89 37.08
N GLY A 410 30.07 -15.05 37.80
CA GLY A 410 31.12 -14.05 37.98
C GLY A 410 32.41 -14.47 37.28
N ARG A 411 33.11 -13.53 36.62
CA ARG A 411 34.43 -13.74 36.01
C ARG A 411 35.30 -12.51 36.21
N SER A 412 36.50 -12.68 36.79
CA SER A 412 37.42 -11.56 37.00
C SER A 412 38.36 -11.29 35.83
N ASN A 413 39.09 -10.18 35.92
CA ASN A 413 40.14 -9.81 34.98
C ASN A 413 41.50 -10.50 35.25
N THR A 414 41.67 -11.19 36.38
CA THR A 414 42.89 -11.96 36.69
C THR A 414 42.76 -13.44 36.30
N GLY A 415 41.57 -14.02 36.47
CA GLY A 415 41.27 -15.38 36.02
C GLY A 415 40.31 -16.19 36.89
N GLU A 416 39.86 -15.64 38.01
CA GLU A 416 38.94 -16.27 38.96
C GLU A 416 37.50 -16.32 38.44
N SER A 417 36.69 -17.23 38.97
CA SER A 417 35.28 -17.41 38.62
C SER A 417 34.41 -17.89 39.77
N ALA A 418 33.12 -17.58 39.66
CA ALA A 418 32.11 -18.06 40.59
C ALA A 418 30.78 -18.35 39.87
N GLY A 419 30.03 -19.30 40.39
CA GLY A 419 28.69 -19.66 39.95
C GLY A 419 27.74 -19.77 41.13
N TYR A 420 26.55 -19.17 41.02
CA TYR A 420 25.52 -19.18 42.06
C TYR A 420 24.16 -19.51 41.50
N HIS A 421 23.32 -20.14 42.32
CA HIS A 421 21.91 -20.38 42.05
C HIS A 421 21.08 -19.83 43.20
N ILE A 422 20.15 -18.92 42.91
CA ILE A 422 19.26 -18.30 43.91
C ILE A 422 17.81 -18.62 43.56
N GLN A 423 17.02 -19.07 44.54
CA GLN A 423 15.61 -19.40 44.37
C GLN A 423 14.76 -18.76 45.47
N GLY A 424 13.56 -18.31 45.14
CA GLY A 424 12.65 -17.73 46.13
C GLY A 424 11.31 -17.26 45.56
N ILE A 425 10.55 -16.59 46.43
CA ILE A 425 9.25 -16.00 46.12
C ILE A 425 9.27 -14.56 46.63
N ILE A 426 8.77 -13.62 45.83
CA ILE A 426 8.62 -12.21 46.16
C ILE A 426 7.21 -11.76 45.77
N GLU A 427 6.60 -10.90 46.58
CA GLU A 427 5.30 -10.30 46.28
C GLU A 427 5.29 -8.80 46.58
N ASN A 428 4.47 -8.06 45.83
CA ASN A 428 4.14 -6.67 46.09
C ASN A 428 2.64 -6.58 46.39
N VAL A 429 2.28 -6.20 47.62
CA VAL A 429 0.89 -6.18 48.11
C VAL A 429 0.64 -4.85 48.81
N ASP A 430 -0.38 -4.11 48.36
CA ASP A 430 -0.70 -2.75 48.83
C ASP A 430 0.50 -1.78 48.76
N LYS A 431 1.38 -1.97 47.76
CA LYS A 431 2.68 -1.29 47.59
C LYS A 431 3.67 -1.53 48.73
N SER A 432 3.71 -2.76 49.24
CA SER A 432 4.83 -3.24 50.02
C SER A 432 5.42 -4.51 49.41
N LEU A 433 6.70 -4.43 49.06
CA LEU A 433 7.46 -5.49 48.39
C LEU A 433 8.22 -6.33 49.43
N SER A 434 7.93 -7.63 49.49
CA SER A 434 8.56 -8.52 50.47
C SER A 434 8.82 -9.94 49.94
N PHE A 435 9.77 -10.65 50.55
CA PHE A 435 10.02 -12.06 50.27
C PHE A 435 9.10 -12.97 51.10
N ILE A 436 8.49 -13.96 50.44
CA ILE A 436 7.76 -15.03 51.11
C ILE A 436 8.75 -16.13 51.51
N GLY A 437 9.19 -16.06 52.77
CA GLY A 437 10.27 -16.88 53.32
C GLY A 437 11.65 -16.33 52.96
N THR A 438 12.70 -17.06 53.35
CA THR A 438 14.09 -16.69 53.03
C THR A 438 14.48 -17.26 51.67
N PRO A 439 14.94 -16.43 50.70
CA PRO A 439 15.49 -16.94 49.45
C PRO A 439 16.70 -17.86 49.67
N THR A 440 16.71 -19.02 49.03
CA THR A 440 17.81 -19.99 49.09
C THR A 440 18.93 -19.57 48.15
N ILE A 441 20.17 -19.50 48.65
CA ILE A 441 21.37 -19.26 47.84
C ILE A 441 22.24 -20.52 47.89
N THR A 442 22.55 -21.08 46.72
CA THR A 442 23.45 -22.22 46.54
C THR A 442 24.70 -21.76 45.79
N ILE A 443 25.87 -21.97 46.38
CA ILE A 443 27.16 -21.84 45.67
C ILE A 443 27.32 -23.06 44.77
N LEU A 444 27.48 -22.83 43.47
CA LEU A 444 27.75 -23.89 42.47
C LEU A 444 29.26 -24.16 42.35
N GLY A 445 30.08 -23.15 42.66
CA GLY A 445 31.55 -23.20 42.73
C GLY A 445 32.12 -21.79 42.78
N GLU A 446 33.24 -21.60 43.48
CA GLU A 446 33.95 -20.32 43.65
C GLU A 446 35.47 -20.59 43.65
N ASP A 447 36.22 -19.75 42.94
CA ASP A 447 37.68 -19.67 43.07
C ASP A 447 38.10 -18.76 44.24
N ASP A 448 37.37 -17.64 44.48
CA ASP A 448 37.58 -16.73 45.62
C ASP A 448 36.35 -16.70 46.57
N PRO A 449 36.49 -17.18 47.83
CA PRO A 449 35.43 -17.15 48.84
C PRO A 449 35.15 -15.76 49.45
N ALA A 450 35.85 -14.70 49.03
CA ALA A 450 35.52 -13.32 49.40
C ALA A 450 34.41 -12.71 48.54
N TRP A 451 34.08 -13.33 47.40
CA TRP A 451 32.95 -12.93 46.55
C TRP A 451 31.62 -13.33 47.21
N ASN A 452 30.53 -12.66 46.86
CA ASN A 452 29.20 -12.99 47.40
C ASN A 452 28.08 -12.44 46.50
N VAL A 453 26.89 -13.06 46.60
CA VAL A 453 25.66 -12.61 45.95
C VAL A 453 24.51 -12.55 46.95
N ARG A 454 23.55 -11.66 46.72
CA ARG A 454 22.30 -11.61 47.49
C ARG A 454 21.16 -11.06 46.65
N VAL A 455 19.94 -11.28 47.11
CA VAL A 455 18.73 -10.61 46.63
C VAL A 455 18.14 -9.76 47.74
N ILE A 456 17.59 -8.61 47.39
CA ILE A 456 16.87 -7.71 48.30
C ILE A 456 15.50 -7.40 47.68
N ALA A 457 14.45 -7.45 48.48
CA ALA A 457 13.17 -6.82 48.16
C ALA A 457 13.32 -5.32 48.44
N ASP A 458 13.55 -4.54 47.38
CA ASP A 458 13.80 -3.10 47.45
C ASP A 458 12.48 -2.35 47.27
N ASP A 459 11.75 -2.29 48.39
CA ASP A 459 10.44 -1.64 48.62
C ASP A 459 10.40 -0.17 48.17
N VAL A 460 11.54 0.54 48.22
CA VAL A 460 11.63 1.95 47.82
C VAL A 460 11.55 2.12 46.29
N ASN A 461 11.91 1.08 45.54
CA ASN A 461 11.96 1.10 44.07
C ASN A 461 11.00 0.08 43.43
N ASP A 462 10.20 -0.65 44.22
CA ASP A 462 9.42 -1.82 43.80
C ASP A 462 10.27 -2.89 43.07
N THR A 463 11.51 -3.20 43.51
CA THR A 463 12.41 -4.10 42.71
C THR A 463 12.96 -5.34 43.41
N LEU A 464 13.14 -6.41 42.61
CA LEU A 464 14.00 -7.54 42.96
C LEU A 464 15.46 -7.14 42.72
N ASN A 465 16.06 -6.50 43.72
CA ASN A 465 17.40 -5.93 43.65
C ASN A 465 18.45 -7.04 43.87
N ILE A 466 18.89 -7.65 42.75
CA ILE A 466 19.98 -8.64 42.73
C ILE A 466 21.31 -7.92 42.86
N GLN A 467 22.11 -8.32 43.86
CA GLN A 467 23.41 -7.71 44.14
C GLN A 467 24.54 -8.72 44.13
N CYS A 468 25.67 -8.32 43.55
CA CYS A 468 26.92 -9.07 43.56
C CYS A 468 28.00 -8.24 44.27
N LYS A 469 29.00 -8.91 44.85
CA LYS A 469 30.14 -8.30 45.55
C LYS A 469 31.40 -9.07 45.16
N GLY A 470 32.41 -8.36 44.66
CA GLY A 470 33.74 -8.92 44.42
C GLY A 470 34.73 -8.69 45.57
N ASN A 471 35.99 -8.82 45.22
CA ASN A 471 37.18 -8.40 45.97
C ASN A 471 37.75 -7.09 45.35
N ASP A 472 39.04 -6.84 45.43
CA ASP A 472 39.69 -5.65 44.85
C ASP A 472 39.92 -5.73 43.32
N GLU A 473 39.50 -6.82 42.67
CA GLU A 473 39.57 -7.03 41.23
C GLU A 473 38.39 -6.40 40.46
N VAL A 474 38.46 -6.46 39.12
CA VAL A 474 37.37 -6.09 38.22
C VAL A 474 36.59 -7.34 37.83
N VAL A 475 35.50 -7.61 38.54
CA VAL A 475 34.66 -8.80 38.30
C VAL A 475 33.45 -8.43 37.46
N ARG A 476 33.25 -9.14 36.34
CA ARG A 476 32.06 -9.03 35.49
C ARG A 476 31.01 -10.02 35.96
N TRP A 477 29.78 -9.54 36.08
CA TRP A 477 28.65 -10.30 36.61
C TRP A 477 27.53 -10.37 35.58
N VAL A 478 26.99 -11.57 35.37
CA VAL A 478 25.78 -11.80 34.55
C VAL A 478 24.86 -12.74 35.32
N ALA A 479 23.58 -12.37 35.41
CA ALA A 479 22.51 -13.20 35.95
C ALA A 479 21.44 -13.44 34.89
N THR A 480 21.00 -14.70 34.75
CA THR A 480 19.73 -15.04 34.10
C THR A 480 18.68 -15.20 35.18
N VAL A 481 17.56 -14.50 35.06
CA VAL A 481 16.41 -14.59 35.97
C VAL A 481 15.25 -15.20 35.21
N ARG A 482 14.73 -16.33 35.66
CA ARG A 482 13.45 -16.88 35.17
C ARG A 482 12.39 -16.73 36.25
N THR A 483 11.19 -16.28 35.87
CA THR A 483 10.04 -16.16 36.76
C THR A 483 8.83 -16.92 36.25
N ALA A 484 7.95 -17.30 37.17
CA ALA A 484 6.53 -17.48 36.88
C ALA A 484 5.75 -16.51 37.79
N GLU A 485 4.88 -15.71 37.19
CA GLU A 485 4.25 -14.55 37.80
C GLU A 485 2.72 -14.60 37.68
N VAL A 486 2.05 -14.14 38.73
CA VAL A 486 0.60 -13.94 38.79
C VAL A 486 0.28 -12.56 39.34
N PHE A 487 -0.72 -11.90 38.75
CA PHE A 487 -1.28 -10.64 39.21
C PHE A 487 -2.71 -10.84 39.74
N TRP A 488 -3.03 -10.14 40.83
CA TRP A 488 -4.38 -10.01 41.35
C TRP A 488 -4.57 -8.62 41.95
N GLY A 489 -5.33 -7.76 41.25
CA GLY A 489 -5.60 -6.39 41.68
C GLY A 489 -6.90 -5.85 41.09
N SER A 490 -7.33 -4.68 41.56
CA SER A 490 -8.53 -4.02 41.04
C SER A 490 -8.24 -3.29 39.74
N ASP A 491 -8.36 -3.99 38.61
CA ASP A 491 -8.36 -3.41 37.26
C ASP A 491 -9.59 -2.48 37.06
N THR A 492 -9.51 -1.23 37.55
CA THR A 492 -10.36 -0.14 37.06
C THR A 492 -9.72 0.46 35.80
N PRO A 493 -10.40 0.42 34.63
CA PRO A 493 -9.88 0.97 33.37
C PRO A 493 -9.64 2.49 33.37
#